data_AF-A0A965X5S2-F1
#
_entry.id   AF-A0A965X5S2-F1
#
_cell.length_a   1.000
_cell.length_b   1.000
_cell.length_c   1.000
_cell.angle_alpha   90.00
_cell.angle_beta   90.00
_cell.angle_gamma   90.00
#
_symmetry.space_group_name_H-M   'P 1'
#
loop_
_entity.id
_entity.type
_entity.pdbx_description
1 polymer ?
#
loop_
_entity_poly.entity_id
_entity_poly.type
_entity_poly.pdbx_seq_one_letter_code
_entity_poly.pdbx_strand_id
1 'polypeptide(L)'
;MFFPASFIRLPFSSRHPEKWCDYLHRPDRHVRILVENSDLDLLFFRRLALITIYFTATGNCLHVARQIGGELLSLPKLMRNGTPALQDEAVGLVFPCYGFDLPRMVRRFIESAHIQTAYFFAVMVYGKRTQGGLSQLKRAAAEARIPLDYTNEYLMVDNFLPLFEMNEERSRPKDTPERLQSIVLDIHTRKRFHADGMERSIIVPKCDLIRQELGDHIDDTFTVSDQCILCGTCARVCPTGNIRLEKRPVYLHNCEYCQACIHACPVAAIHVAGEQSSARYRHPQVRLADILDANSTGS
;
A
#
# COMPACT_ATOMS: atom_id res chain seq x y z
N MET A 1 -44.79 14.24 -15.97
CA MET A 1 -44.22 14.54 -17.30
C MET A 1 -42.90 13.80 -17.40
N PHE A 2 -42.91 12.62 -18.01
CA PHE A 2 -41.69 11.84 -18.27
C PHE A 2 -41.14 12.25 -19.64
N PHE A 3 -39.90 12.73 -19.68
CA PHE A 3 -39.15 12.85 -20.93
C PHE A 3 -38.67 11.45 -21.36
N PRO A 4 -38.83 11.02 -22.62
CA PRO A 4 -38.29 9.76 -23.08
C PRO A 4 -36.79 9.92 -23.35
N ALA A 5 -35.99 9.00 -22.83
CA ALA A 5 -34.59 8.86 -23.22
C ALA A 5 -34.54 8.39 -24.68
N SER A 6 -33.90 9.16 -25.55
CA SER A 6 -33.66 8.81 -26.95
C SER A 6 -32.81 7.54 -27.04
N PHE A 7 -33.41 6.43 -27.48
CA PHE A 7 -32.67 5.21 -27.80
C PHE A 7 -32.06 5.33 -29.20
N ILE A 8 -30.73 5.30 -29.29
CA ILE A 8 -30.03 5.16 -30.56
C ILE A 8 -29.82 3.66 -30.81
N ARG A 9 -30.52 3.09 -31.79
CA ARG A 9 -30.22 1.76 -32.34
C ARG A 9 -29.01 1.89 -33.27
N LEU A 10 -27.87 1.31 -32.88
CA LEU A 10 -26.74 1.14 -33.81
C LEU A 10 -26.84 -0.25 -34.46
N PRO A 11 -26.78 -0.35 -35.80
CA PRO A 11 -26.77 -1.64 -36.48
C PRO A 11 -25.43 -2.33 -36.26
N PHE A 12 -25.49 -3.59 -35.90
CA PHE A 12 -24.34 -4.46 -35.69
C PHE A 12 -23.63 -4.70 -37.04
N SER A 13 -22.45 -4.11 -37.24
CA SER A 13 -21.50 -4.61 -38.23
C SER A 13 -20.10 -4.58 -37.63
N SER A 14 -19.45 -5.75 -37.67
CA SER A 14 -18.29 -6.18 -36.89
C SER A 14 -16.93 -5.62 -37.36
N ARG A 15 -16.85 -4.38 -37.85
CA ARG A 15 -15.65 -3.95 -38.59
C ARG A 15 -14.63 -3.04 -37.90
N HIS A 16 -14.88 -2.43 -36.74
CA HIS A 16 -13.86 -1.57 -36.09
C HIS A 16 -13.96 -1.53 -34.55
N PRO A 17 -13.28 -2.42 -33.81
CA PRO A 17 -13.28 -2.44 -32.34
C PRO A 17 -12.54 -1.25 -31.71
N GLU A 18 -11.58 -0.64 -32.40
CA GLU A 18 -10.80 0.51 -31.94
C GLU A 18 -11.61 1.81 -31.69
N LYS A 19 -12.81 1.96 -32.29
CA LYS A 19 -13.65 3.15 -32.10
C LYS A 19 -14.46 3.16 -30.80
N TRP A 20 -14.43 2.08 -30.01
CA TRP A 20 -15.20 1.94 -28.78
C TRP A 20 -14.45 2.43 -27.53
N CYS A 21 -13.11 2.42 -27.55
CA CYS A 21 -12.28 2.86 -26.43
C CYS A 21 -12.50 4.34 -26.07
N ASP A 22 -12.71 5.21 -27.06
CA ASP A 22 -12.89 6.65 -26.84
C ASP A 22 -14.26 7.01 -26.24
N TYR A 23 -15.27 6.12 -26.37
CA TYR A 23 -16.61 6.37 -25.85
C TYR A 23 -16.76 5.97 -24.37
N LEU A 24 -15.92 5.05 -23.88
CA LEU A 24 -15.96 4.50 -22.52
C LEU A 24 -15.14 5.30 -21.49
N HIS A 25 -14.37 6.31 -21.92
CA HIS A 25 -13.46 7.09 -21.06
C HIS A 25 -14.03 8.43 -20.54
N ARG A 26 -15.36 8.59 -20.48
CA ARG A 26 -15.97 9.79 -19.86
C ARG A 26 -16.60 9.45 -18.50
N PRO A 27 -16.20 10.13 -17.40
CA PRO A 27 -16.58 9.73 -16.03
C PRO A 27 -18.07 9.94 -15.67
N ASP A 28 -18.86 10.66 -16.49
CA ASP A 28 -20.17 11.17 -16.06
C ASP A 28 -21.38 10.59 -16.81
N ARG A 29 -21.32 9.38 -17.37
CA ARG A 29 -22.50 8.73 -17.96
C ARG A 29 -22.62 7.26 -17.61
N HIS A 30 -23.67 6.92 -16.86
CA HIS A 30 -24.20 5.56 -16.78
C HIS A 30 -24.80 5.18 -18.14
N VAL A 31 -24.01 4.55 -19.00
CA VAL A 31 -24.53 3.95 -20.25
C VAL A 31 -25.02 2.55 -19.92
N ARG A 32 -26.35 2.34 -19.90
CA ARG A 32 -26.95 1.01 -19.89
C ARG A 32 -26.96 0.48 -21.33
N ILE A 33 -26.10 -0.51 -21.61
CA ILE A 33 -26.16 -1.26 -22.87
C ILE A 33 -26.99 -2.52 -22.57
N LEU A 34 -28.19 -2.59 -23.14
CA LEU A 34 -28.99 -3.82 -23.14
C LEU A 34 -28.49 -4.69 -24.30
N VAL A 35 -27.84 -5.81 -23.97
CA VAL A 35 -27.51 -6.86 -24.93
C VAL A 35 -28.47 -8.01 -24.65
N GLU A 36 -29.49 -8.19 -25.50
CA GLU A 36 -30.40 -9.34 -25.38
C GLU A 36 -29.68 -10.61 -25.85
N ASN A 37 -29.03 -11.31 -24.93
CA ASN A 37 -28.70 -12.73 -25.06
C ASN A 37 -28.53 -13.37 -23.68
N SER A 38 -29.43 -14.31 -23.36
CA SER A 38 -29.74 -14.83 -22.03
C SER A 38 -28.67 -15.69 -21.33
N ASP A 39 -27.47 -15.81 -21.90
CA ASP A 39 -26.32 -16.49 -21.28
C ASP A 39 -25.11 -15.56 -21.05
N LEU A 40 -25.17 -14.31 -21.52
CA LEU A 40 -24.10 -13.31 -21.33
C LEU A 40 -24.39 -12.32 -20.20
N ASP A 41 -25.63 -12.25 -19.72
CA ASP A 41 -26.02 -11.38 -18.60
C ASP A 41 -25.44 -11.83 -17.25
N LEU A 42 -25.01 -13.09 -17.12
CA LEU A 42 -24.31 -13.61 -15.93
C LEU A 42 -22.81 -13.27 -15.87
N LEU A 43 -22.25 -12.69 -16.94
CA LEU A 43 -20.86 -12.21 -16.98
C LEU A 43 -20.72 -10.74 -16.54
N PHE A 44 -21.84 -10.07 -16.24
CA PHE A 44 -21.82 -8.72 -15.68
C PHE A 44 -21.44 -8.75 -14.19
N PHE A 45 -20.16 -8.42 -13.93
CA PHE A 45 -19.56 -8.21 -12.61
C PHE A 45 -19.47 -9.43 -11.70
N ARG A 46 -18.80 -10.51 -12.13
CA ARG A 46 -18.07 -11.30 -11.12
C ARG A 46 -16.97 -10.42 -10.55
N ARG A 47 -17.20 -9.90 -9.33
CA ARG A 47 -16.14 -9.37 -8.46
C ARG A 47 -14.98 -10.37 -8.52
N LEU A 48 -13.76 -9.90 -8.79
CA LEU A 48 -12.56 -10.70 -8.56
C LEU A 48 -12.64 -11.17 -7.10
N ALA A 49 -12.79 -12.47 -6.89
CA ALA A 49 -12.86 -13.08 -5.57
C ALA A 49 -11.48 -13.02 -4.92
N LEU A 50 -11.13 -11.82 -4.48
CA LEU A 50 -9.81 -11.38 -4.10
C LEU A 50 -9.92 -10.10 -3.25
N ILE A 51 -9.45 -10.17 -2.02
CA ILE A 51 -9.19 -9.00 -1.16
C ILE A 51 -7.69 -8.75 -1.14
N THR A 52 -7.26 -7.53 -1.45
CA THR A 52 -5.87 -7.09 -1.31
C THR A 52 -5.78 -6.01 -0.24
N ILE A 53 -5.26 -6.41 0.92
CA ILE A 53 -4.96 -5.52 2.03
C ILE A 53 -3.62 -4.86 1.77
N TYR A 54 -3.49 -3.57 2.04
CA TYR A 54 -2.23 -2.86 1.85
C TYR A 54 -1.89 -1.93 2.99
N PHE A 55 -0.59 -1.81 3.27
CA PHE A 55 -0.04 -0.79 4.16
C PHE A 55 0.91 0.12 3.40
N THR A 56 0.70 1.44 3.41
CA THR A 56 1.52 2.37 2.62
C THR A 56 1.84 3.68 3.34
N ALA A 57 3.04 4.20 3.09
CA ALA A 57 3.48 5.52 3.57
C ALA A 57 3.68 6.49 2.41
N THR A 58 4.46 6.10 1.40
CA THR A 58 4.84 6.93 0.24
C THR A 58 4.23 6.46 -1.08
N GLY A 59 3.37 5.45 -1.05
CA GLY A 59 2.61 4.97 -2.22
C GLY A 59 3.16 3.70 -2.90
N ASN A 60 4.38 3.23 -2.58
CA ASN A 60 4.98 2.04 -3.20
C ASN A 60 4.07 0.80 -3.08
N CYS A 61 3.68 0.42 -1.85
CA CYS A 61 2.78 -0.72 -1.63
C CYS A 61 1.38 -0.52 -2.22
N LEU A 62 0.88 0.72 -2.27
CA LEU A 62 -0.42 1.00 -2.89
C LEU A 62 -0.36 0.83 -4.41
N HIS A 63 0.74 1.20 -5.04
CA HIS A 63 0.97 0.93 -6.46
C HIS A 63 0.92 -0.58 -6.74
N VAL A 64 1.69 -1.38 -5.98
CA VAL A 64 1.69 -2.85 -6.12
C VAL A 64 0.30 -3.45 -5.86
N ALA A 65 -0.39 -3.01 -4.81
CA ALA A 65 -1.73 -3.48 -4.49
C ALA A 65 -2.74 -3.17 -5.61
N ARG A 66 -2.65 -1.98 -6.23
CA ARG A 66 -3.48 -1.62 -7.40
C ARG A 66 -3.24 -2.52 -8.60
N GLN A 67 -2.00 -2.97 -8.83
CA GLN A 67 -1.69 -3.89 -9.92
C GLN A 67 -2.20 -5.32 -9.66
N ILE A 68 -2.21 -5.76 -8.39
CA ILE A 68 -2.81 -7.04 -8.00
C ILE A 68 -4.35 -6.99 -8.10
N GLY A 69 -4.95 -5.85 -7.76
CA GLY A 69 -6.40 -5.64 -7.88
C GLY A 69 -7.21 -6.35 -6.79
N GLY A 70 -8.48 -6.65 -7.11
CA GLY A 70 -9.46 -7.10 -6.12
C GLY A 70 -10.07 -5.94 -5.30
N GLU A 71 -10.73 -6.28 -4.19
CA GLU A 71 -11.17 -5.28 -3.21
C GLU A 71 -9.95 -4.77 -2.42
N LEU A 72 -9.63 -3.49 -2.57
CA LEU A 72 -8.48 -2.88 -1.90
C LEU A 72 -8.86 -2.39 -0.50
N LEU A 73 -8.24 -2.95 0.53
CA LEU A 73 -8.47 -2.57 1.92
C LEU A 73 -7.23 -1.93 2.53
N SER A 74 -7.36 -0.69 3.01
CA SER A 74 -6.28 -0.02 3.73
C SER A 74 -6.11 -0.61 5.14
N LEU A 75 -4.91 -1.11 5.45
CA LEU A 75 -4.61 -1.67 6.75
C LEU A 75 -4.80 -0.67 7.91
N PRO A 76 -4.30 0.59 7.83
CA PRO A 76 -4.60 1.62 8.83
C PRO A 76 -6.09 1.82 9.12
N LYS A 77 -6.97 1.70 8.12
CA LYS A 77 -8.43 1.81 8.31
C LYS A 77 -8.99 0.57 9.01
N LEU A 78 -8.58 -0.62 8.60
CA LEU A 78 -9.02 -1.89 9.22
C LEU A 78 -8.65 -1.94 10.71
N MET A 79 -7.41 -1.59 11.05
CA MET A 79 -6.92 -1.63 12.42
C MET A 79 -7.63 -0.64 13.35
N ARG A 80 -8.23 0.43 12.81
CA ARG A 80 -8.98 1.42 13.61
C ARG A 80 -10.43 1.01 13.86
N ASN A 81 -11.07 0.39 12.88
CA ASN A 81 -12.50 0.07 12.92
C ASN A 81 -12.81 -1.26 13.63
N GLY A 82 -11.82 -1.87 14.29
CA GLY A 82 -11.92 -3.23 14.84
C GLY A 82 -11.85 -4.25 13.71
N THR A 83 -10.66 -4.79 13.48
CA THR A 83 -10.30 -5.71 12.37
C THR A 83 -11.45 -6.68 12.05
N PRO A 84 -12.19 -6.50 10.94
CA PRO A 84 -13.30 -7.37 10.60
C PRO A 84 -12.81 -8.77 10.25
N ALA A 85 -13.70 -9.76 10.34
CA ALA A 85 -13.45 -11.05 9.71
C ALA A 85 -13.36 -10.85 8.19
N LEU A 86 -12.27 -11.33 7.60
CA LEU A 86 -12.00 -11.20 6.17
C LEU A 86 -12.27 -12.54 5.49
N GLN A 87 -13.18 -12.54 4.52
CA GLN A 87 -13.57 -13.74 3.79
C GLN A 87 -13.66 -13.45 2.29
N ASP A 88 -12.88 -14.18 1.51
CA ASP A 88 -12.96 -14.22 0.04
C ASP A 88 -12.24 -15.50 -0.45
N GLU A 89 -12.30 -15.82 -1.74
CA GLU A 89 -11.57 -16.97 -2.30
C GLU A 89 -10.05 -16.82 -2.15
N ALA A 90 -9.56 -15.57 -2.27
CA ALA A 90 -8.21 -15.19 -1.98
C ALA A 90 -8.17 -13.92 -1.13
N VAL A 91 -7.29 -13.89 -0.14
CA VAL A 91 -7.01 -12.71 0.66
C VAL A 91 -5.50 -12.54 0.67
N GLY A 92 -5.00 -11.31 0.62
CA GLY A 92 -3.57 -11.12 0.78
C GLY A 92 -3.16 -9.75 1.24
N LEU A 93 -1.86 -9.63 1.48
CA LEU A 93 -1.26 -8.50 2.16
C LEU A 93 -0.07 -7.96 1.39
N VAL A 94 -0.13 -6.69 0.99
CA VAL A 94 0.99 -5.93 0.44
C VAL A 94 1.52 -4.98 1.50
N PHE A 95 2.77 -5.16 1.90
CA PHE A 95 3.32 -4.43 3.04
C PHE A 95 4.77 -3.99 2.81
N PRO A 96 5.23 -2.91 3.45
CA PRO A 96 6.61 -2.45 3.32
C PRO A 96 7.53 -3.18 4.30
N CYS A 97 8.81 -3.24 3.98
CA CYS A 97 9.87 -3.55 4.93
C CYS A 97 10.31 -2.26 5.65
N TYR A 98 10.26 -2.22 6.99
CA TYR A 98 10.70 -1.07 7.79
C TYR A 98 11.82 -1.48 8.74
N GLY A 99 12.98 -0.84 8.61
CA GLY A 99 14.16 -1.17 9.43
C GLY A 99 14.50 -2.65 9.37
N PHE A 100 14.46 -3.25 8.17
CA PHE A 100 14.76 -4.67 7.94
C PHE A 100 13.85 -5.67 8.68
N ASP A 101 12.70 -5.20 9.19
CA ASP A 101 11.74 -5.96 9.98
C ASP A 101 10.31 -5.70 9.48
N LEU A 102 9.39 -6.48 10.03
CA LEU A 102 7.95 -6.34 9.85
C LEU A 102 7.43 -5.08 10.56
N PRO A 103 6.63 -4.22 9.90
CA PRO A 103 6.02 -3.08 10.56
C PRO A 103 5.13 -3.49 11.74
N ARG A 104 5.05 -2.66 12.80
CA ARG A 104 4.31 -3.05 14.03
C ARG A 104 2.83 -3.23 13.74
N MET A 105 2.25 -2.36 12.93
CA MET A 105 0.86 -2.47 12.48
C MET A 105 0.58 -3.78 11.73
N VAL A 106 1.50 -4.23 10.89
CA VAL A 106 1.35 -5.47 10.13
C VAL A 106 1.42 -6.68 11.06
N ARG A 107 2.35 -6.67 12.02
CA ARG A 107 2.44 -7.69 13.07
C ARG A 107 1.12 -7.78 13.86
N ARG A 108 0.65 -6.66 14.42
CA ARG A 108 -0.60 -6.60 15.19
C ARG A 108 -1.81 -7.06 14.37
N PHE A 109 -1.82 -6.76 13.08
CA PHE A 109 -2.86 -7.23 12.18
C PHE A 109 -2.86 -8.75 12.07
N ILE A 110 -1.72 -9.36 11.72
CA ILE A 110 -1.61 -10.83 11.60
C ILE A 110 -1.98 -11.53 12.90
N GLU A 111 -1.58 -10.99 14.04
CA GLU A 111 -1.89 -11.55 15.37
C GLU A 111 -3.36 -11.47 15.77
N SER A 112 -4.14 -10.54 15.19
CA SER A 112 -5.55 -10.30 15.56
C SER A 112 -6.57 -10.59 14.45
N ALA A 113 -6.10 -10.79 13.22
CA ALA A 113 -6.96 -10.97 12.06
C ALA A 113 -7.64 -12.35 12.06
N HIS A 114 -8.91 -12.35 11.72
CA HIS A 114 -9.67 -13.57 11.45
C HIS A 114 -9.85 -13.68 9.93
N ILE A 115 -9.07 -14.56 9.30
CA ILE A 115 -9.02 -14.68 7.85
C ILE A 115 -9.56 -16.06 7.44
N GLN A 116 -10.60 -16.06 6.61
CA GLN A 116 -11.19 -17.26 6.02
C GLN A 116 -10.99 -17.21 4.50
N THR A 117 -9.99 -17.94 4.02
CA THR A 117 -9.62 -17.96 2.61
C THR A 117 -9.08 -19.33 2.21
N ALA A 118 -9.24 -19.71 0.94
CA ALA A 118 -8.59 -20.88 0.36
C ALA A 118 -7.16 -20.59 -0.13
N TYR A 119 -6.80 -19.30 -0.23
CA TYR A 119 -5.51 -18.85 -0.71
C TYR A 119 -5.10 -17.55 0.01
N PHE A 120 -4.06 -17.62 0.85
CA PHE A 120 -3.50 -16.44 1.49
C PHE A 120 -2.13 -16.08 0.92
N PHE A 121 -1.99 -14.86 0.39
CA PHE A 121 -0.72 -14.39 -0.19
C PHE A 121 -0.16 -13.16 0.53
N ALA A 122 1.16 -12.98 0.47
CA ALA A 122 1.81 -11.76 0.94
C ALA A 122 2.93 -11.30 0.00
N VAL A 123 2.97 -10.00 -0.27
CA VAL A 123 4.01 -9.36 -1.08
C VAL A 123 4.68 -8.28 -0.26
N MET A 124 5.94 -8.49 0.09
CA MET A 124 6.75 -7.47 0.76
C MET A 124 7.37 -6.53 -0.27
N VAL A 125 7.21 -5.23 -0.08
CA VAL A 125 7.85 -4.21 -0.91
C VAL A 125 9.05 -3.64 -0.14
N TYR A 126 10.22 -3.62 -0.78
CA TYR A 126 11.47 -3.22 -0.14
C TYR A 126 12.35 -2.38 -1.07
N GLY A 127 13.30 -1.64 -0.48
CA GLY A 127 14.11 -0.68 -1.19
C GLY A 127 15.50 -1.18 -1.61
N LYS A 128 16.31 -1.69 -0.67
CA LYS A 128 17.68 -2.14 -0.98
C LYS A 128 17.97 -3.58 -0.60
N ARG A 129 17.61 -4.00 0.62
CA ARG A 129 17.81 -5.37 1.11
C ARG A 129 16.52 -5.86 1.75
N THR A 130 16.17 -7.11 1.47
CA THR A 130 14.96 -7.77 1.99
C THR A 130 15.07 -8.03 3.49
N GLN A 131 16.19 -8.60 3.92
CA GLN A 131 16.49 -8.97 5.32
C GLN A 131 15.28 -9.63 6.01
N GLY A 132 15.04 -9.33 7.29
CA GLY A 132 14.12 -10.05 8.15
C GLY A 132 12.63 -9.80 7.88
N GLY A 133 12.25 -8.81 7.07
CA GLY A 133 10.84 -8.40 6.95
C GLY A 133 9.90 -9.55 6.56
N LEU A 134 10.29 -10.36 5.56
CA LEU A 134 9.46 -11.48 5.10
C LEU A 134 9.51 -12.68 6.06
N SER A 135 10.69 -13.02 6.59
CA SER A 135 10.83 -14.13 7.57
C SER A 135 10.04 -13.84 8.85
N GLN A 136 10.02 -12.57 9.29
CA GLN A 136 9.23 -12.13 10.44
C GLN A 136 7.72 -12.16 10.17
N LEU A 137 7.27 -11.87 8.95
CA LEU A 137 5.88 -12.12 8.56
C LEU A 137 5.54 -13.61 8.64
N LYS A 138 6.36 -14.47 8.03
CA LYS A 138 6.13 -15.93 8.04
C LYS A 138 6.02 -16.47 9.46
N ARG A 139 6.88 -16.00 10.37
CA ARG A 139 6.85 -16.34 11.79
C ARG A 139 5.56 -15.89 12.47
N ALA A 140 5.17 -14.62 12.29
CA ALA A 140 3.92 -14.10 12.86
C ALA A 140 2.70 -14.86 12.32
N ALA A 141 2.67 -15.19 11.02
CA ALA A 141 1.59 -15.96 10.41
C ALA A 141 1.52 -17.39 10.97
N ALA A 142 2.67 -18.05 11.16
CA ALA A 142 2.74 -19.37 11.77
C ALA A 142 2.24 -19.35 13.23
N GLU A 143 2.66 -18.37 14.03
CA GLU A 143 2.20 -18.15 15.40
C GLU A 143 0.68 -17.92 15.46
N ALA A 144 0.14 -17.16 14.50
CA ALA A 144 -1.30 -16.91 14.35
C ALA A 144 -2.08 -18.06 13.65
N ARG A 145 -1.39 -19.13 13.24
CA ARG A 145 -1.96 -20.26 12.48
C ARG A 145 -2.65 -19.85 11.16
N ILE A 146 -2.15 -18.81 10.51
CA ILE A 146 -2.59 -18.38 9.18
C ILE A 146 -1.70 -19.08 8.14
N PRO A 147 -2.22 -20.04 7.36
CA PRO A 147 -1.44 -20.69 6.31
C PRO A 147 -1.15 -19.68 5.21
N LEU A 148 0.13 -19.52 4.86
CA LEU A 148 0.55 -18.77 3.68
C LEU A 148 0.61 -19.75 2.51
N ASP A 149 0.02 -19.40 1.37
CA ASP A 149 0.14 -20.14 0.10
C ASP A 149 1.18 -19.51 -0.82
N TYR A 150 1.30 -18.18 -0.78
CA TYR A 150 2.21 -17.44 -1.63
C TYR A 150 2.92 -16.31 -0.90
N THR A 151 4.24 -16.26 -0.98
CA THR A 151 5.03 -15.11 -0.51
C THR A 151 6.05 -14.67 -1.54
N ASN A 152 6.15 -13.36 -1.76
CA ASN A 152 7.17 -12.79 -2.64
C ASN A 152 7.65 -11.42 -2.18
N GLU A 153 8.72 -10.94 -2.80
CA GLU A 153 9.38 -9.68 -2.49
C GLU A 153 9.48 -8.84 -3.76
N TYR A 154 9.22 -7.53 -3.65
CA TYR A 154 9.23 -6.61 -4.78
C TYR A 154 10.11 -5.39 -4.50
N LEU A 155 11.11 -5.20 -5.35
CA LEU A 155 12.14 -4.15 -5.23
C LEU A 155 11.65 -2.83 -5.82
N MET A 156 11.57 -1.78 -4.99
CA MET A 156 11.19 -0.43 -5.37
C MET A 156 12.19 0.62 -4.86
N VAL A 157 11.95 1.90 -5.16
CA VAL A 157 12.76 3.01 -4.64
C VAL A 157 12.76 3.00 -3.10
N ASP A 158 13.96 3.00 -2.50
CA ASP A 158 14.10 3.15 -1.05
C ASP A 158 13.92 4.62 -0.69
N ASN A 159 13.25 4.88 0.43
CA ASN A 159 12.94 6.23 0.87
C ASN A 159 13.28 6.46 2.34
N PHE A 160 14.11 5.61 2.94
CA PHE A 160 14.59 5.83 4.29
C PHE A 160 15.71 6.88 4.31
N LEU A 161 15.34 8.14 4.56
CA LEU A 161 16.22 9.30 4.44
C LEU A 161 17.54 9.22 5.23
N PRO A 162 17.62 8.61 6.44
CA PRO A 162 18.89 8.50 7.15
C PRO A 162 19.96 7.64 6.47
N LEU A 163 19.60 6.82 5.47
CA LEU A 163 20.55 5.98 4.73
C LEU A 163 20.67 6.31 3.25
N PHE A 164 19.71 7.03 2.68
CA PHE A 164 19.57 7.13 1.22
C PHE A 164 19.46 8.55 0.72
N GLU A 165 20.24 8.83 -0.34
CA GLU A 165 20.06 10.01 -1.17
C GLU A 165 18.94 9.73 -2.20
N MET A 166 17.88 10.54 -2.22
CA MET A 166 16.67 10.23 -2.96
C MET A 166 16.80 10.37 -4.48
N ASN A 167 17.62 11.30 -4.99
CA ASN A 167 17.81 11.45 -6.42
C ASN A 167 18.63 10.27 -6.98
N GLU A 168 19.63 9.80 -6.22
CA GLU A 168 20.35 8.56 -6.52
C GLU A 168 19.45 7.33 -6.46
N GLU A 169 18.58 7.20 -5.46
CA GLU A 169 17.68 6.05 -5.36
C GLU A 169 16.65 6.01 -6.51
N ARG A 170 16.21 7.18 -6.99
CA ARG A 170 15.28 7.30 -8.14
C ARG A 170 15.91 6.95 -9.49
N SER A 171 17.22 7.14 -9.63
CA SER A 171 17.91 6.87 -10.91
C SER A 171 18.23 5.39 -11.11
N ARG A 172 18.10 4.57 -10.07
CA ARG A 172 18.35 3.13 -10.13
C ARG A 172 17.20 2.41 -10.86
N PRO A 173 17.50 1.41 -11.71
CA PRO A 173 16.48 0.61 -12.39
C PRO A 173 15.83 -0.38 -11.41
N LYS A 174 14.84 0.11 -10.67
CA LYS A 174 13.96 -0.67 -9.79
C LYS A 174 12.53 -0.61 -10.34
N ASP A 175 11.58 -1.27 -9.68
CA ASP A 175 10.17 -1.25 -10.10
C ASP A 175 10.00 -1.74 -11.54
N THR A 176 10.48 -2.95 -11.82
CA THR A 176 10.40 -3.54 -13.16
C THR A 176 8.99 -4.08 -13.44
N PRO A 177 8.29 -3.59 -14.48
CA PRO A 177 6.92 -4.01 -14.79
C PRO A 177 6.79 -5.52 -15.03
N GLU A 178 7.81 -6.14 -15.64
CA GLU A 178 7.80 -7.57 -15.97
C GLU A 178 7.77 -8.42 -14.69
N ARG A 179 8.54 -8.03 -13.66
CA ARG A 179 8.53 -8.74 -12.38
C ARG A 179 7.20 -8.56 -11.66
N LEU A 180 6.63 -7.36 -11.68
CA LEU A 180 5.34 -7.10 -11.05
C LEU A 180 4.23 -7.87 -11.74
N GLN A 181 4.18 -7.87 -13.07
CA GLN A 181 3.22 -8.64 -13.86
C GLN A 181 3.33 -10.15 -13.57
N SER A 182 4.54 -10.67 -13.37
CA SER A 182 4.70 -12.07 -12.96
C SER A 182 4.19 -12.35 -11.54
N ILE A 183 4.36 -11.43 -10.57
CA ILE A 183 3.74 -11.57 -9.24
C ILE A 183 2.21 -11.56 -9.35
N VAL A 184 1.66 -10.62 -10.12
CA VAL A 184 0.23 -10.50 -10.37
C VAL A 184 -0.33 -11.78 -10.99
N LEU A 185 0.32 -12.31 -12.03
CA LEU A 185 -0.06 -13.57 -12.68
C LEU A 185 0.00 -14.76 -11.71
N ASP A 186 1.07 -14.87 -10.92
CA ASP A 186 1.21 -15.93 -9.90
C ASP A 186 0.02 -15.92 -8.92
N ILE A 187 -0.39 -14.73 -8.44
CA ILE A 187 -1.50 -14.56 -7.49
C ILE A 187 -2.86 -14.91 -8.15
N HIS A 188 -3.10 -14.46 -9.38
CA HIS A 188 -4.36 -14.75 -10.10
C HIS A 188 -4.48 -16.21 -10.50
N THR A 189 -3.37 -16.90 -10.74
CA THR A 189 -3.35 -18.34 -11.04
C THR A 189 -3.27 -19.21 -9.78
N ARG A 190 -3.33 -18.60 -8.59
CA ARG A 190 -3.26 -19.29 -7.28
C ARG A 190 -2.02 -20.16 -7.13
N LYS A 191 -0.91 -19.73 -7.73
CA LYS A 191 0.36 -20.43 -7.59
C LYS A 191 0.76 -20.50 -6.12
N ARG A 192 1.18 -21.67 -5.67
CA ARG A 192 1.81 -21.84 -4.36
C ARG A 192 3.31 -21.68 -4.48
N PHE A 193 3.88 -20.72 -3.77
CA PHE A 193 5.31 -20.42 -3.83
C PHE A 193 5.73 -19.57 -2.64
N HIS A 194 6.83 -19.93 -1.99
CA HIS A 194 7.40 -19.12 -0.92
C HIS A 194 8.79 -18.65 -1.31
N ALA A 195 8.95 -17.35 -1.56
CA ALA A 195 10.27 -16.74 -1.54
C ALA A 195 10.92 -17.02 -0.18
N ASP A 196 12.16 -17.48 -0.16
CA ASP A 196 12.83 -17.90 1.09
C ASP A 196 12.83 -16.78 2.14
N GLY A 197 13.02 -15.54 1.68
CA GLY A 197 13.30 -14.41 2.55
C GLY A 197 14.72 -14.52 3.11
N MET A 198 15.20 -13.46 3.74
CA MET A 198 16.47 -13.52 4.47
C MET A 198 16.18 -13.59 5.97
N GLU A 199 16.98 -14.37 6.69
CA GLU A 199 16.97 -14.28 8.15
C GLU A 199 17.48 -12.90 8.58
N ARG A 200 16.96 -12.43 9.72
CA ARG A 200 17.44 -11.17 10.30
C ARG A 200 18.91 -11.35 10.68
N SER A 201 19.79 -10.53 10.11
CA SER A 201 21.21 -10.59 10.46
C SER A 201 21.41 -10.23 11.94
N ILE A 202 22.22 -11.02 12.64
CA ILE A 202 22.70 -10.70 14.01
C ILE A 202 23.56 -9.42 14.04
N ILE A 203 24.12 -9.01 12.89
CA ILE A 203 24.76 -7.71 12.70
C ILE A 203 23.63 -6.73 12.34
N VAL A 204 22.79 -6.45 13.33
CA VAL A 204 21.68 -5.51 13.22
C VAL A 204 22.20 -4.22 12.59
N PRO A 205 21.69 -3.81 11.42
CA PRO A 205 22.05 -2.52 10.84
C PRO A 205 21.66 -1.42 11.83
N LYS A 206 22.43 -0.34 11.89
CA LYS A 206 22.21 0.84 12.76
C LYS A 206 20.74 1.26 12.95
N CYS A 207 19.87 0.99 11.97
CA CYS A 207 18.42 1.20 12.04
C CYS A 207 17.72 0.42 13.15
N ASP A 208 17.99 -0.87 13.34
CA ASP A 208 17.30 -1.62 14.41
C ASP A 208 17.92 -1.35 15.78
N LEU A 209 19.18 -0.91 15.86
CA LEU A 209 19.74 -0.39 17.11
C LEU A 209 19.00 0.88 17.54
N ILE A 210 18.81 1.84 16.62
CA ILE A 210 18.04 3.06 16.89
C ILE A 210 16.63 2.72 17.37
N ARG A 211 15.98 1.72 16.73
CA ARG A 211 14.62 1.30 17.12
C ARG A 211 14.58 0.54 18.45
N GLN A 212 15.61 -0.23 18.79
CA GLN A 212 15.73 -0.91 20.08
C GLN A 212 16.02 0.07 21.23
N GLU A 213 16.88 1.06 20.98
CA GLU A 213 17.27 2.05 21.98
C GLU A 213 16.18 3.09 22.24
N LEU A 214 15.52 3.58 21.19
CA LEU A 214 14.51 4.64 21.31
C LEU A 214 13.09 4.09 21.53
N GLY A 215 12.82 2.85 21.14
CA GLY A 215 11.51 2.22 21.31
C GLY A 215 10.37 3.08 20.75
N ASP A 216 9.41 3.41 21.61
CA ASP A 216 8.25 4.25 21.28
C ASP A 216 8.61 5.72 21.01
N HIS A 217 9.75 6.18 21.51
CA HIS A 217 10.27 7.54 21.37
C HIS A 217 11.10 7.77 20.10
N ILE A 218 10.99 6.88 19.10
CA ILE A 218 11.76 7.01 17.86
C ILE A 218 11.43 8.30 17.07
N ASP A 219 10.25 8.87 17.29
CA ASP A 219 9.83 10.16 16.73
C ASP A 219 10.50 11.39 17.38
N ASP A 220 11.17 11.25 18.52
CA ASP A 220 11.99 12.33 19.11
C ASP A 220 13.21 12.66 18.23
N THR A 221 13.54 11.79 17.27
CA THR A 221 14.55 12.08 16.23
C THR A 221 14.06 13.05 15.16
N PHE A 222 12.77 13.41 15.17
CA PHE A 222 12.19 14.32 14.20
C PHE A 222 12.21 15.76 14.70
N THR A 223 12.55 16.69 13.81
CA THR A 223 12.49 18.13 14.08
C THR A 223 11.50 18.80 13.13
N VAL A 224 10.87 19.89 13.61
CA VAL A 224 9.97 20.72 12.81
C VAL A 224 10.55 22.13 12.74
N SER A 225 10.88 22.59 11.54
CA SER A 225 11.45 23.91 11.31
C SER A 225 10.37 25.01 11.31
N ASP A 226 10.82 26.26 11.37
CA ASP A 226 9.95 27.45 11.36
C ASP A 226 9.24 27.66 10.00
N GLN A 227 9.58 26.88 8.97
CA GLN A 227 8.87 26.87 7.69
C GLN A 227 7.49 26.19 7.79
N CYS A 228 7.18 25.54 8.91
CA CYS A 228 5.92 24.85 9.10
C CYS A 228 4.73 25.82 9.04
N ILE A 229 3.85 25.61 8.06
CA ILE A 229 2.62 26.40 7.85
C ILE A 229 1.38 25.81 8.54
N LEU A 230 1.56 24.83 9.44
CA LEU A 230 0.47 24.16 10.18
C LEU A 230 -0.67 23.59 9.31
N CYS A 231 -0.40 23.21 8.06
CA CYS A 231 -1.42 22.71 7.12
C CYS A 231 -2.05 21.36 7.50
N GLY A 232 -1.47 20.62 8.45
CA GLY A 232 -2.01 19.35 8.94
C GLY A 232 -1.81 18.12 8.05
N THR A 233 -1.15 18.26 6.89
CA THR A 233 -0.87 17.12 6.00
C THR A 233 -0.14 15.98 6.72
N CYS A 234 0.85 16.29 7.56
CA CYS A 234 1.61 15.29 8.32
C CYS A 234 0.73 14.39 9.20
N ALA A 235 -0.24 14.99 9.90
CA ALA A 235 -1.18 14.24 10.73
C ALA A 235 -2.10 13.36 9.89
N ARG A 236 -2.61 13.87 8.77
CA ARG A 236 -3.55 13.14 7.91
C ARG A 236 -2.93 11.98 7.15
N VAL A 237 -1.63 12.05 6.81
CA VAL A 237 -0.93 10.91 6.17
C VAL A 237 -0.38 9.91 7.18
N CYS A 238 -0.41 10.22 8.48
CA CYS A 238 0.17 9.36 9.50
C CYS A 238 -0.71 8.11 9.70
N PRO A 239 -0.20 6.91 9.38
CA PRO A 239 -1.04 5.70 9.44
C PRO A 239 -1.43 5.30 10.87
N THR A 240 -0.63 5.67 11.88
CA THR A 240 -0.89 5.36 13.29
C THR A 240 -1.60 6.48 14.03
N GLY A 241 -1.94 7.59 13.38
CA GLY A 241 -2.51 8.76 14.07
C GLY A 241 -1.56 9.38 15.09
N ASN A 242 -0.25 9.25 14.89
CA ASN A 242 0.78 9.65 15.86
C ASN A 242 0.98 11.17 16.02
N ILE A 243 0.28 12.01 15.25
CA ILE A 243 0.55 13.44 15.20
C ILE A 243 -0.71 14.22 15.51
N ARG A 244 -0.64 15.05 16.56
CA ARG A 244 -1.68 16.02 16.92
C ARG A 244 -1.22 17.42 16.55
N LEU A 245 -2.13 18.23 16.01
CA LEU A 245 -1.84 19.63 15.66
C LEU A 245 -2.16 20.53 16.85
N GLU A 246 -1.15 21.27 17.32
CA GLU A 246 -1.33 22.38 18.25
C GLU A 246 -0.71 23.66 17.63
N LYS A 247 0.08 24.42 18.40
CA LYS A 247 0.95 25.49 17.88
C LYS A 247 2.04 24.95 16.94
N ARG A 248 2.37 23.65 17.08
CA ARG A 248 3.26 22.85 16.23
C ARG A 248 2.72 21.41 16.16
N PRO A 249 3.14 20.60 15.17
CA PRO A 249 2.90 19.16 15.21
C PRO A 249 3.52 18.56 16.47
N VAL A 250 2.73 17.84 17.26
CA VAL A 250 3.15 17.12 18.46
C VAL A 250 3.04 15.63 18.19
N TYR A 251 4.10 14.87 18.48
CA TYR A 251 4.17 13.43 18.30
C TYR A 251 3.70 12.68 19.56
N LEU A 252 3.03 11.54 19.38
CA LEU A 252 2.37 10.78 20.45
C LEU A 252 3.07 9.44 20.76
N HIS A 253 4.31 9.25 20.31
CA HIS A 253 5.16 8.07 20.57
C HIS A 253 4.57 6.71 20.10
N ASN A 254 3.71 6.74 19.08
CA ASN A 254 3.19 5.57 18.35
C ASN A 254 3.69 5.56 16.89
N CYS A 255 4.93 5.97 16.66
CA CYS A 255 5.49 6.14 15.31
C CYS A 255 5.90 4.80 14.66
N GLU A 256 5.50 4.53 13.42
CA GLU A 256 6.04 3.39 12.64
C GLU A 256 7.42 3.66 12.05
N TYR A 257 7.92 4.89 12.18
CA TYR A 257 9.15 5.37 11.56
C TYR A 257 9.15 5.27 10.02
N CYS A 258 7.95 5.32 9.43
CA CYS A 258 7.71 5.21 7.99
C CYS A 258 7.97 6.50 7.18
N GLN A 259 8.20 7.62 7.89
CA GLN A 259 8.51 8.93 7.31
C GLN A 259 7.46 9.50 6.33
N ALA A 260 6.22 8.98 6.36
CA ALA A 260 5.11 9.52 5.56
C ALA A 260 4.92 11.04 5.77
N CYS A 261 5.00 11.49 7.04
CA CYS A 261 4.87 12.90 7.40
C CYS A 261 5.99 13.78 6.82
N ILE A 262 7.22 13.29 6.80
CA ILE A 262 8.40 13.99 6.25
C ILE A 262 8.25 14.12 4.73
N HIS A 263 7.94 13.01 4.06
CA HIS A 263 7.81 13.00 2.59
C HIS A 263 6.60 13.77 2.06
N ALA A 264 5.51 13.84 2.83
CA ALA A 264 4.28 14.51 2.41
C ALA A 264 4.23 16.00 2.78
N CYS A 265 5.18 16.51 3.57
CA CYS A 265 5.16 17.92 3.98
C CYS A 265 5.34 18.83 2.75
N PRO A 266 4.36 19.69 2.43
CA PRO A 266 4.40 20.50 1.19
C PRO A 266 5.49 21.56 1.20
N VAL A 267 5.96 21.94 2.39
CA VAL A 267 7.02 22.94 2.63
C VAL A 267 8.28 22.30 3.21
N ALA A 268 8.38 20.96 3.17
CA ALA A 268 9.53 20.18 3.67
C ALA A 268 9.98 20.50 5.11
N ALA A 269 9.10 21.05 5.95
CA ALA A 269 9.45 21.55 7.29
C ALA A 269 9.71 20.47 8.37
N ILE A 270 9.62 19.19 8.04
CA ILE A 270 9.87 18.09 9.00
C ILE A 270 11.12 17.36 8.55
N HIS A 271 12.06 17.13 9.46
CA HIS A 271 13.33 16.47 9.19
C HIS A 271 13.56 15.32 10.17
N VAL A 272 14.36 14.34 9.77
CA VAL A 272 14.86 13.27 10.65
C VAL A 272 16.37 13.46 10.86
N ALA A 273 16.84 13.19 12.08
CA ALA A 273 18.26 13.25 12.40
C ALA A 273 19.10 12.42 11.41
N GLY A 274 20.11 13.04 10.81
CA GLY A 274 21.02 12.39 9.87
C GLY A 274 20.44 12.10 8.48
N GLU A 275 19.36 12.77 8.06
CA GLU A 275 18.86 12.63 6.68
C GLU A 275 19.96 12.92 5.65
N GLN A 276 20.07 12.06 4.64
CA GLN A 276 21.04 12.15 3.55
C GLN A 276 20.49 12.91 2.33
N SER A 277 19.21 13.30 2.35
CA SER A 277 18.55 13.99 1.24
C SER A 277 17.48 14.97 1.72
N SER A 278 17.42 16.13 1.08
CA SER A 278 16.31 17.09 1.21
C SER A 278 15.16 16.79 0.23
N ALA A 279 15.40 15.98 -0.81
CA ALA A 279 14.36 15.62 -1.76
C ALA A 279 13.33 14.68 -1.10
N ARG A 280 12.05 14.93 -1.36
CA ARG A 280 10.93 14.16 -0.78
C ARG A 280 10.31 13.24 -1.80
N TYR A 281 9.98 12.02 -1.41
CA TYR A 281 9.55 10.95 -2.32
C TYR A 281 8.08 10.59 -2.14
N ARG A 282 7.40 10.46 -3.29
CA ARG A 282 6.10 9.81 -3.42
C ARG A 282 6.16 8.99 -4.70
N HIS A 283 5.58 7.80 -4.67
CA HIS A 283 5.52 6.96 -5.86
C HIS A 283 4.87 7.75 -7.02
N PRO A 284 5.46 7.79 -8.23
CA PRO A 284 5.01 8.67 -9.32
C PRO A 284 3.56 8.44 -9.75
N GLN A 285 3.08 7.20 -9.68
CA GLN A 285 1.71 6.82 -10.03
C GLN A 285 0.70 6.94 -8.86
N VAL A 286 1.10 7.52 -7.74
CA VAL A 286 0.25 7.69 -6.56
C VAL A 286 0.16 9.17 -6.20
N ARG A 287 -1.07 9.66 -6.04
CA ARG A 287 -1.33 11.05 -5.64
C ARG A 287 -1.28 11.16 -4.12
N LEU A 288 -1.00 12.37 -3.59
CA LEU A 288 -1.11 12.61 -2.14
C LEU A 288 -2.52 12.31 -1.63
N ALA A 289 -3.55 12.65 -2.42
CA ALA A 289 -4.94 12.33 -2.09
C ALA A 289 -5.17 10.83 -1.86
N ASP A 290 -4.45 9.96 -2.58
CA ASP A 290 -4.57 8.51 -2.41
C ASP A 290 -3.95 8.04 -1.07
N ILE A 291 -2.83 8.65 -0.66
CA ILE A 291 -2.19 8.37 0.64
C ILE A 291 -3.04 8.94 1.78
N LEU A 292 -3.58 10.14 1.60
CA LEU A 292 -4.54 10.73 2.53
C LEU A 292 -5.75 9.82 2.65
N ASP A 293 -6.35 9.35 1.57
CA ASP A 293 -7.46 8.40 1.68
C ASP A 293 -7.03 7.13 2.40
N ALA A 294 -5.90 6.51 2.04
CA ALA A 294 -5.43 5.29 2.68
C ALA A 294 -5.25 5.45 4.20
N ASN A 295 -4.63 6.55 4.65
CA ASN A 295 -4.16 6.67 6.02
C ASN A 295 -5.04 7.56 6.89
N SER A 296 -5.82 8.48 6.30
CA SER A 296 -6.56 9.47 7.07
C SER A 296 -7.56 8.81 8.00
N THR A 297 -7.54 9.31 9.22
CA THR A 297 -8.65 9.24 10.14
C THR A 297 -9.65 10.27 9.66
N GLY A 298 -10.76 9.80 9.07
CA GLY A 298 -11.91 10.67 8.85
C GLY A 298 -12.14 11.47 10.13
N SER A 299 -12.08 12.79 10.00
CA SER A 299 -12.55 13.73 11.02
C SER A 299 -14.02 13.96 10.75
#